data_AF-A0A258CYR6-F1
#
_entry.id   AF-A0A258CYR6-F1
#
_cell.length_a   1.000
_cell.length_b   1.000
_cell.length_c   1.000
_cell.angle_alpha   90.00
_cell.angle_beta   90.00
_cell.angle_gamma   90.00
#
_symmetry.space_group_name_H-M   'P 1'
#
loop_
_entity.id
_entity.type
_entity.pdbx_description
1 polymer ?
#
loop_
_entity_poly.entity_id
_entity_poly.type
_entity_poly.pdbx_seq_one_letter_code
_entity_poly.pdbx_strand_id
1 'polypeptide(L)'
;TFTVAPASAQIAKAFKVSLEAGLNRVPRSAFEDPAGILGAAQEITAAPAKLVLTNLGIADLLLKERAKEAGIEPEDLRAELVSLIEQGSREFAVDYPDALGIGTALAAFVKAPGTFTLTLTPKGDVPLMDLISPNPVDALQAFTVVATTTPTP
;
A
#
# COMPACT_ATOMS: atom_id res chain seq x y z
N THR A 1 -19.08 10.09 5.65
CA THR A 1 -17.73 9.75 5.13
C THR A 1 -17.51 10.51 3.84
N PHE A 2 -16.40 11.21 3.75
CA PHE A 2 -15.94 11.91 2.56
C PHE A 2 -14.87 11.04 1.90
N THR A 3 -15.01 10.73 0.61
CA THR A 3 -14.04 9.90 -0.12
C THR A 3 -13.17 10.80 -0.97
N VAL A 4 -11.85 10.70 -0.82
CA VAL A 4 -10.92 11.34 -1.74
C VAL A 4 -10.92 10.50 -3.00
N ALA A 5 -11.23 11.12 -4.15
CA ALA A 5 -11.33 10.43 -5.43
C ALA A 5 -10.10 9.53 -5.66
N PRO A 6 -10.28 8.31 -6.19
CA PRO A 6 -9.19 7.35 -6.33
C PRO A 6 -8.06 7.96 -7.17
N ALA A 7 -6.89 8.09 -6.54
CA ALA A 7 -5.69 8.51 -7.22
C ALA A 7 -5.06 7.26 -7.83
N SER A 8 -4.89 7.23 -9.16
CA SER A 8 -4.19 6.14 -9.83
C SER A 8 -2.95 6.65 -10.54
N ALA A 9 -1.83 5.98 -10.30
CA ALA A 9 -0.60 6.17 -11.04
C ALA A 9 -0.30 4.89 -11.82
N GLN A 10 0.18 5.03 -13.04
CA GLN A 10 0.59 3.91 -13.87
C GLN A 10 2.08 4.01 -14.13
N ILE A 11 2.83 3.00 -13.68
CA ILE A 11 4.28 2.94 -13.85
C ILE A 11 4.54 2.19 -15.15
N ALA A 12 4.80 2.95 -16.21
CA ALA A 12 4.89 2.48 -17.58
C ALA A 12 3.67 1.59 -17.96
N LYS A 13 3.84 0.62 -18.84
CA LYS A 13 2.81 -0.40 -19.11
C LYS A 13 2.96 -1.64 -18.21
N ALA A 14 3.75 -1.56 -17.13
CA ALA A 14 4.10 -2.70 -16.29
C ALA A 14 3.18 -2.84 -15.08
N PHE A 15 2.90 -1.76 -14.37
CA PHE A 15 2.08 -1.79 -13.17
C PHE A 15 1.08 -0.63 -13.14
N LYS A 16 -0.10 -0.91 -12.62
CA LYS A 16 -1.07 0.11 -12.21
C LYS A 16 -1.17 0.12 -10.69
N VAL A 17 -1.01 1.29 -10.10
CA VAL A 17 -1.21 1.54 -8.68
C VAL A 17 -2.44 2.42 -8.53
N SER A 18 -3.39 2.01 -7.71
CA SER A 18 -4.61 2.75 -7.39
C SER A 18 -4.72 2.88 -5.88
N LEU A 19 -4.80 4.11 -5.38
CA LEU A 19 -5.02 4.43 -3.98
C LEU A 19 -6.39 5.08 -3.84
N GLU A 20 -7.24 4.49 -3.01
CA GLU A 20 -8.51 5.05 -2.58
C GLU A 20 -8.40 5.31 -1.07
N ALA A 21 -8.71 6.52 -0.62
CA ALA A 21 -8.66 6.88 0.79
C ALA A 21 -9.91 7.69 1.15
N GLY A 22 -10.41 7.49 2.36
CA GLY A 22 -11.54 8.25 2.88
C GLY A 22 -11.19 8.99 4.16
N LEU A 23 -11.99 10.02 4.43
CA LEU A 23 -11.98 10.81 5.64
C LEU A 23 -13.37 10.77 6.29
N ASN A 24 -13.40 10.69 7.60
CA ASN A 24 -14.60 10.76 8.41
C ASN A 24 -14.66 12.10 9.14
N ARG A 25 -15.89 12.49 9.52
CA ARG A 25 -16.16 13.70 10.32
C ARG A 25 -15.59 15.01 9.73
N VAL A 26 -15.57 15.14 8.41
CA VAL A 26 -15.11 16.38 7.75
C VAL A 26 -16.12 17.51 8.00
N PRO A 27 -15.77 18.57 8.75
CA PRO A 27 -16.69 19.67 9.03
C PRO A 27 -16.85 20.55 7.80
N ARG A 28 -18.03 21.18 7.66
CA ARG A 28 -18.35 22.03 6.50
C ARG A 28 -17.39 23.22 6.35
N SER A 29 -16.91 23.75 7.47
CA SER A 29 -15.92 24.83 7.53
C SER A 29 -14.60 24.49 6.83
N ALA A 30 -14.23 23.20 6.74
CA ALA A 30 -13.04 22.76 6.03
C ALA A 30 -13.10 23.00 4.51
N PHE A 31 -14.30 23.24 3.96
CA PHE A 31 -14.50 23.58 2.54
C PHE A 31 -14.66 25.09 2.30
N GLU A 32 -14.79 25.89 3.36
CA GLU A 32 -15.07 27.32 3.28
C GLU A 32 -13.79 28.16 3.44
N ASP A 33 -12.79 27.66 4.17
CA ASP A 33 -11.49 28.33 4.37
C ASP A 33 -10.32 27.32 4.43
N PRO A 34 -9.33 27.39 3.51
CA PRO A 34 -8.13 26.57 3.55
C PRO A 34 -7.31 26.70 4.85
N ALA A 35 -7.32 27.86 5.51
CA ALA A 35 -6.63 28.08 6.78
C ALA A 35 -7.35 27.38 7.96
N GLY A 36 -8.67 27.19 7.85
CA GLY A 36 -9.50 26.47 8.82
C GLY A 36 -9.30 24.96 8.81
N ILE A 37 -8.72 24.39 7.74
CA ILE A 37 -8.49 22.94 7.61
C ILE A 37 -7.55 22.43 8.70
N LEU A 38 -6.49 23.18 9.05
CA LEU A 38 -5.54 22.75 10.08
C LEU A 38 -6.15 22.77 11.48
N GLY A 39 -7.04 23.72 11.77
CA GLY A 39 -7.78 23.76 13.04
C GLY A 39 -8.85 22.66 13.11
N ALA A 40 -9.48 22.35 11.97
CA ALA A 40 -10.47 21.28 11.84
C ALA A 40 -9.86 19.88 11.75
N ALA A 41 -8.58 19.74 11.38
CA ALA A 41 -7.90 18.46 11.19
C ALA A 41 -7.85 17.58 12.45
N GLN A 42 -8.02 18.18 13.63
CA GLN A 42 -8.15 17.45 14.89
C GLN A 42 -9.48 16.70 15.02
N GLU A 43 -10.54 17.19 14.37
CA GLU A 43 -11.86 16.56 14.35
C GLU A 43 -12.04 15.60 13.17
N ILE A 44 -11.24 15.79 12.12
CA ILE A 44 -11.23 14.91 10.95
C ILE A 44 -10.51 13.62 11.30
N THR A 45 -11.18 12.51 11.04
CA THR A 45 -10.67 11.16 11.32
C THR A 45 -10.40 10.41 10.02
N ALA A 46 -9.47 9.46 10.06
CA ALA A 46 -9.22 8.55 8.95
C ALA A 46 -10.44 7.65 8.72
N ALA A 47 -10.80 7.42 7.46
CA ALA A 47 -11.66 6.31 7.08
C ALA A 47 -10.79 5.18 6.49
N PRO A 48 -11.39 4.00 6.20
CA PRO A 48 -10.66 2.95 5.51
C PRO A 48 -10.00 3.44 4.22
N ALA A 49 -8.80 2.96 3.97
CA ALA A 49 -8.05 3.22 2.75
C ALA A 49 -7.70 1.89 2.07
N LYS A 50 -7.61 1.92 0.75
CA LYS A 50 -7.33 0.75 -0.09
C LYS A 50 -6.28 1.10 -1.12
N LEU A 51 -5.18 0.38 -1.11
CA LEU A 51 -4.15 0.41 -2.13
C LEU A 51 -4.26 -0.85 -2.98
N VAL A 52 -4.33 -0.69 -4.29
CA VAL A 52 -4.42 -1.79 -5.25
C VAL A 52 -3.25 -1.67 -6.21
N LEU A 53 -2.47 -2.73 -6.33
CA LEU A 53 -1.38 -2.88 -7.28
C LEU A 53 -1.76 -3.99 -8.27
N THR A 54 -1.89 -3.66 -9.54
CA THR A 54 -2.23 -4.59 -10.61
C THR A 54 -1.03 -4.76 -11.54
N ASN A 55 -0.60 -6.00 -11.76
CA ASN A 55 0.38 -6.31 -12.79
C ASN A 55 -0.32 -6.27 -14.16
N LEU A 56 0.25 -5.51 -15.09
CA LEU A 56 -0.26 -5.33 -16.47
C LEU A 56 0.41 -6.28 -17.48
N GLY A 57 1.23 -7.23 -17.01
CA GLY A 57 1.89 -8.27 -17.82
C GLY A 57 3.24 -7.87 -18.40
N ILE A 58 3.53 -6.58 -18.59
CA ILE A 58 4.84 -6.13 -19.09
C ILE A 58 5.95 -6.29 -18.02
N ALA A 59 5.58 -6.35 -16.74
CA ALA A 59 6.53 -6.61 -15.67
C ALA A 59 7.32 -7.91 -15.88
N ASP A 60 6.67 -8.97 -16.37
CA ASP A 60 7.34 -10.25 -16.65
C ASP A 60 8.32 -10.17 -17.82
N LEU A 61 8.04 -9.32 -18.82
CA LEU A 61 8.96 -9.07 -19.92
C LEU A 61 10.21 -8.32 -19.45
N LEU A 62 10.03 -7.28 -18.63
CA LEU A 62 11.14 -6.55 -18.02
C LEU A 62 11.98 -7.45 -17.12
N LEU A 63 11.33 -8.33 -16.34
CA LEU A 63 12.05 -9.27 -15.48
C LEU A 63 12.87 -10.27 -16.30
N LYS A 64 12.32 -10.79 -17.40
CA LYS A 64 13.06 -11.65 -18.35
C LYS A 64 14.24 -10.93 -18.99
N GLU A 65 14.05 -9.68 -19.39
CA GLU A 65 15.11 -8.85 -19.97
C GLU A 65 16.24 -8.60 -18.96
N ARG A 66 15.90 -8.24 -17.72
CA ARG A 66 16.88 -8.04 -16.64
C ARG A 66 17.61 -9.31 -16.24
N ALA A 67 16.90 -10.44 -16.17
CA ALA A 67 17.53 -11.73 -15.89
C ALA A 67 18.55 -12.09 -16.99
N LYS A 68 18.20 -11.84 -18.26
CA LYS A 68 19.11 -12.02 -19.39
C LYS A 68 20.34 -11.11 -19.31
N GLU A 69 20.18 -9.84 -18.92
CA GLU A 69 21.31 -8.92 -18.71
C GLU A 69 22.23 -9.36 -17.56
N ALA A 70 21.64 -9.91 -16.49
CA ALA A 70 22.36 -10.43 -15.34
C ALA A 70 22.95 -11.84 -15.56
N GLY A 71 22.62 -12.50 -16.67
CA GLY A 71 23.08 -13.85 -16.99
C GLY A 71 22.49 -14.96 -16.10
N ILE A 72 21.31 -14.73 -15.53
CA ILE A 72 20.59 -15.66 -14.64
C ILE A 72 19.22 -16.01 -15.21
N GLU A 73 18.59 -17.07 -14.70
CA GLU A 73 17.23 -17.40 -15.10
C GLU A 73 16.21 -16.42 -14.50
N PRO A 74 15.12 -16.09 -15.21
CA PRO A 74 14.06 -15.23 -14.69
C PRO A 74 13.45 -15.74 -13.38
N GLU A 75 13.41 -17.05 -13.19
CA GLU A 75 12.90 -17.67 -11.97
C GLU A 75 13.83 -17.44 -10.77
N ASP A 76 15.16 -17.44 -11.00
CA ASP A 76 16.15 -17.14 -9.96
C ASP A 76 16.06 -15.69 -9.50
N LEU A 77 15.96 -14.75 -10.47
CA LEU A 77 15.76 -13.33 -10.16
C LEU A 77 14.45 -13.10 -9.39
N ARG A 78 13.39 -13.84 -9.74
CA ARG A 78 12.11 -13.78 -9.02
C ARG A 78 12.23 -14.33 -7.61
N ALA A 79 12.94 -15.45 -7.43
CA ALA A 79 13.20 -16.04 -6.13
C ALA A 79 14.01 -15.10 -5.24
N GLU A 80 14.99 -14.39 -5.80
CA GLU A 80 15.77 -13.39 -5.09
C GLU A 80 14.88 -12.22 -4.61
N LEU A 81 14.03 -11.68 -5.49
CA LEU A 81 13.07 -10.63 -5.11
C LEU A 81 12.12 -11.08 -4.00
N VAL A 82 11.61 -12.31 -4.09
CA VAL A 82 10.79 -12.91 -3.02
C VAL A 82 11.57 -12.98 -1.70
N SER A 83 12.82 -13.45 -1.75
CA SER A 83 13.66 -13.55 -0.55
C SER A 83 13.90 -12.19 0.08
N LEU A 84 14.14 -11.15 -0.72
CA LEU A 84 14.30 -9.77 -0.24
C LEU A 84 13.02 -9.24 0.43
N ILE A 85 11.84 -9.54 -0.14
CA ILE A 85 10.55 -9.16 0.46
C ILE A 85 10.33 -9.91 1.78
N GLU A 86 10.60 -11.22 1.82
CA GLU A 86 10.44 -12.04 3.03
C GLU A 86 11.46 -11.66 4.11
N GLN A 87 12.66 -11.22 3.75
CA GLN A 87 13.66 -10.71 4.69
C GLN A 87 13.24 -9.34 5.23
N GLY A 88 12.93 -8.38 4.35
CA GLY A 88 12.50 -7.05 4.77
C GLY A 88 11.25 -7.10 5.64
N SER A 89 10.26 -7.93 5.29
CA SER A 89 9.07 -8.10 6.14
C SER A 89 9.38 -8.66 7.53
N ARG A 90 10.37 -9.55 7.68
CA ARG A 90 10.83 -10.03 8.99
C ARG A 90 11.53 -8.95 9.80
N GLU A 91 12.31 -8.10 9.14
CA GLU A 91 12.96 -6.95 9.80
C GLU A 91 11.92 -5.95 10.30
N PHE A 92 10.93 -5.60 9.47
CA PHE A 92 9.83 -4.71 9.86
C PHE A 92 8.88 -5.34 10.89
N ALA A 93 8.77 -6.67 10.94
CA ALA A 93 7.92 -7.38 11.88
C ALA A 93 8.33 -7.21 13.35
N VAL A 94 9.57 -6.78 13.61
CA VAL A 94 10.07 -6.49 14.97
C VAL A 94 9.23 -5.39 15.62
N ASP A 95 8.92 -4.33 14.86
CA ASP A 95 8.15 -3.18 15.35
C ASP A 95 6.68 -3.21 14.89
N TYR A 96 6.38 -3.97 13.82
CA TYR A 96 5.06 -4.02 13.19
C TYR A 96 4.66 -5.43 12.75
N PRO A 97 3.99 -6.23 13.61
CA PRO A 97 3.70 -7.64 13.35
C PRO A 97 2.95 -7.92 12.03
N ASP A 98 2.07 -7.01 11.62
CA ASP A 98 1.30 -7.13 10.37
C ASP A 98 2.19 -7.07 9.11
N ALA A 99 3.46 -6.64 9.23
CA ALA A 99 4.46 -6.65 8.14
C ALA A 99 4.65 -8.04 7.53
N LEU A 100 4.55 -9.11 8.33
CA LEU A 100 4.67 -10.49 7.84
C LEU A 100 3.54 -10.85 6.88
N GLY A 101 2.31 -10.44 7.20
CA GLY A 101 1.13 -10.67 6.35
C GLY A 101 1.26 -9.92 5.02
N ILE A 102 1.73 -8.67 5.08
CA ILE A 102 1.97 -7.84 3.90
C ILE A 102 3.07 -8.44 3.02
N GLY A 103 4.20 -8.82 3.63
CA GLY A 103 5.33 -9.45 2.94
C GLY A 103 4.93 -10.76 2.27
N THR A 104 4.14 -11.59 2.95
CA THR A 104 3.64 -12.86 2.39
C THR A 104 2.75 -12.62 1.17
N ALA A 105 1.83 -11.67 1.24
CA ALA A 105 0.97 -11.32 0.11
C ALA A 105 1.77 -10.69 -1.05
N LEU A 106 2.73 -9.81 -0.77
CA LEU A 106 3.61 -9.24 -1.81
C LEU A 106 4.47 -10.32 -2.47
N ALA A 107 5.05 -11.24 -1.70
CA ALA A 107 5.80 -12.37 -2.22
C ALA A 107 4.91 -13.27 -3.10
N ALA A 108 3.66 -13.51 -2.71
CA ALA A 108 2.69 -14.25 -3.52
C ALA A 108 2.37 -13.53 -4.84
N PHE A 109 2.21 -12.20 -4.81
CA PHE A 109 2.01 -11.38 -6.02
C PHE A 109 3.22 -11.41 -6.96
N VAL A 110 4.44 -11.40 -6.42
CA VAL A 110 5.66 -11.53 -7.22
C VAL A 110 5.78 -12.95 -7.78
N LYS A 111 5.41 -14.00 -7.04
CA LYS A 111 5.41 -15.39 -7.53
C LYS A 111 4.36 -15.62 -8.64
N ALA A 112 3.15 -15.13 -8.44
CA ALA A 112 2.03 -15.28 -9.35
C ALA A 112 1.44 -13.89 -9.70
N PRO A 113 1.84 -13.33 -10.85
CA PRO A 113 1.33 -12.06 -11.36
C PRO A 113 -0.19 -11.94 -11.27
N GLY A 114 -0.65 -10.90 -10.58
CA GLY A 114 -2.07 -10.76 -10.27
C GLY A 114 -2.47 -9.33 -9.93
N THR A 115 -3.35 -9.23 -8.95
CA THR A 115 -3.69 -8.00 -8.25
C THR A 115 -3.37 -8.16 -6.76
N PHE A 116 -2.50 -7.33 -6.25
CA PHE A 116 -2.25 -7.16 -4.82
C PHE A 116 -3.17 -6.07 -4.29
N THR A 117 -3.84 -6.33 -3.17
CA THR A 117 -4.72 -5.37 -2.50
C THR A 117 -4.30 -5.26 -1.04
N LEU A 118 -4.02 -4.03 -0.61
CA LEU A 118 -3.77 -3.68 0.78
C LEU A 118 -4.93 -2.82 1.28
N THR A 119 -5.61 -3.28 2.31
CA THR A 119 -6.70 -2.55 2.97
C THR A 119 -6.24 -2.12 4.35
N LEU A 120 -6.31 -0.82 4.61
CA LEU A 120 -6.05 -0.20 5.90
C LEU A 120 -7.40 0.18 6.51
N THR A 121 -7.78 -0.43 7.62
CA THR A 121 -9.02 -0.12 8.34
C THR A 121 -8.69 0.46 9.70
N PRO A 122 -9.07 1.70 10.03
CA PRO A 122 -8.76 2.27 11.33
C PRO A 122 -9.45 1.47 12.46
N LYS A 123 -8.72 1.19 13.55
CA LYS A 123 -9.22 0.43 14.72
C LYS A 123 -10.19 1.24 15.60
N GLY A 124 -10.34 2.53 15.32
CA GLY A 124 -11.21 3.48 16.00
C GLY A 124 -11.24 4.83 15.28
N ASP A 125 -11.65 5.88 15.97
CA ASP A 125 -11.54 7.25 15.46
C ASP A 125 -10.07 7.68 15.52
N VAL A 126 -9.37 7.62 14.37
CA VAL A 126 -7.96 8.01 14.26
C VAL A 126 -7.88 9.44 13.70
N PRO A 127 -7.53 10.46 14.49
CA PRO A 127 -7.39 11.83 14.02
C PRO A 127 -6.33 11.94 12.92
N LEU A 128 -6.56 12.79 11.91
CA LEU A 128 -5.59 13.00 10.84
C LEU A 128 -4.24 13.50 11.35
N MET A 129 -4.24 14.33 12.39
CA MET A 129 -3.02 14.88 12.97
C MET A 129 -2.07 13.79 13.50
N ASP A 130 -2.62 12.68 13.98
CA ASP A 130 -1.83 11.55 14.50
C ASP A 130 -1.14 10.77 13.36
N LEU A 131 -1.63 10.92 12.12
CA LEU A 131 -1.02 10.31 10.93
C LEU A 131 0.16 11.11 10.38
N ILE A 132 0.30 12.38 10.76
CA ILE A 132 1.40 13.27 10.31
C ILE A 132 2.64 13.09 11.21
N SER A 133 2.73 11.96 11.91
CA SER A 133 3.88 11.61 12.76
C SER A 133 5.17 11.54 11.95
N PRO A 134 6.32 11.96 12.51
CA PRO A 134 7.64 11.78 11.88
C PRO A 134 7.99 10.31 11.63
N ASN A 135 7.35 9.38 12.36
CA ASN A 135 7.47 7.95 12.13
C ASN A 135 6.16 7.38 11.54
N PRO A 136 6.13 7.07 10.23
CA PRO A 136 4.93 6.57 9.57
C PRO A 136 4.51 5.18 10.03
N VAL A 137 5.41 4.40 10.66
CA VAL A 137 5.11 3.05 11.16
C VAL A 137 4.19 3.13 12.39
N ASP A 138 4.38 4.11 13.25
CA ASP A 138 3.56 4.31 14.45
C ASP A 138 2.11 4.60 14.06
N ALA A 139 1.90 5.38 13.00
CA ALA A 139 0.57 5.67 12.46
C ALA A 139 -0.14 4.40 11.96
N LEU A 140 0.59 3.41 11.42
CA LEU A 140 0.00 2.16 10.92
C LEU A 140 -0.55 1.27 12.05
N GLN A 141 -0.01 1.38 13.27
CA GLN A 141 -0.51 0.59 14.41
C GLN A 141 -1.97 0.90 14.76
N ALA A 142 -2.43 2.13 14.46
CA ALA A 142 -3.82 2.56 14.62
C ALA A 142 -4.77 1.92 13.59
N PHE A 143 -4.24 1.22 12.59
CA PHE A 143 -5.01 0.52 11.56
C PHE A 143 -4.87 -0.99 11.71
N THR A 144 -5.93 -1.69 11.36
CA THR A 144 -5.91 -3.10 10.99
C THR A 144 -5.53 -3.17 9.52
N VAL A 145 -4.48 -3.93 9.23
CA VAL A 145 -3.94 -4.02 7.88
C VAL A 145 -4.12 -5.41 7.33
N VAL A 146 -4.79 -5.48 6.18
CA VAL A 146 -5.07 -6.74 5.50
C VAL A 146 -4.51 -6.65 4.10
N ALA A 147 -3.58 -7.55 3.79
CA ALA A 147 -3.00 -7.70 2.47
C ALA A 147 -3.51 -8.99 1.83
N THR A 148 -4.01 -8.90 0.61
CA THR A 148 -4.47 -10.05 -0.17
C THR A 148 -3.90 -9.99 -1.58
N THR A 149 -3.78 -11.16 -2.20
CA THR A 149 -3.38 -11.26 -3.61
C THR A 149 -4.38 -12.14 -4.33
N THR A 150 -4.88 -11.63 -5.45
CA THR A 150 -5.74 -12.37 -6.36
C THR A 150 -4.94 -12.62 -7.64
N PRO A 151 -4.61 -13.87 -7.99
CA PRO A 151 -3.96 -14.18 -9.27
C PRO A 151 -4.84 -13.71 -10.44
N THR A 152 -4.23 -13.24 -11.51
CA THR A 152 -4.97 -13.04 -12.77
C THR A 152 -5.21 -14.43 -13.39
N PRO A 153 -6.46 -14.79 -13.76
CA PRO A 153 -6.77 -16.08 -14.38
C PRO A 153 -6.18 -16.23 -15.79
#